data_AF-A0A4R0ML18-F1
#
_entry.id   AF-A0A4R0ML18-F1
#
_cell.length_a   1.000
_cell.length_b   1.000
_cell.length_c   1.000
_cell.angle_alpha   90.00
_cell.angle_beta   90.00
_cell.angle_gamma   90.00
#
_symmetry.space_group_name_H-M   'P 1'
#
loop_
_entity.id
_entity.type
_entity.pdbx_description
1 polymer ?
#
loop_
_entity_poly.entity_id
_entity_poly.type
_entity_poly.pdbx_seq_one_letter_code
_entity_poly.pdbx_strand_id
1 'polypeptide(L)'
;MSNVTNLILSFSLSENEQEILEELEKFSYNQNEFEIVSVNDDKLPNAWYGGTKNLETNLFIGAYNHFESEKFIDFLRKISWKEMGEVQVIIKGQFDDRFRVENIFSI
;
A
#
# COMPACT_ATOMS: atom_id res chain seq x y z
N MET A 1 -21.02 -6.05 -10.65
CA MET A 1 -19.97 -7.04 -10.95
C MET A 1 -18.72 -6.57 -10.23
N SER A 2 -18.10 -7.40 -9.40
CA SER A 2 -16.89 -7.04 -8.63
C SER A 2 -15.76 -6.70 -9.61
N ASN A 3 -15.11 -5.56 -9.40
CA ASN A 3 -13.88 -5.15 -10.10
C ASN A 3 -12.76 -5.05 -9.06
N VAL A 4 -11.91 -6.06 -8.99
CA VAL A 4 -10.87 -6.17 -7.94
C VAL A 4 -9.58 -5.48 -8.38
N THR A 5 -9.02 -4.65 -7.49
CA THR A 5 -7.68 -4.07 -7.63
C THR A 5 -6.79 -4.60 -6.51
N ASN A 6 -5.67 -5.19 -6.87
CA ASN A 6 -4.62 -5.59 -5.95
C ASN A 6 -3.64 -4.43 -5.79
N LEU A 7 -3.25 -4.16 -4.55
CA LEU A 7 -2.38 -3.05 -4.20
C LEU A 7 -1.28 -3.55 -3.27
N ILE A 8 -0.07 -3.07 -3.54
CA ILE A 8 1.09 -3.20 -2.66
C ILE A 8 1.63 -1.79 -2.45
N LEU A 9 1.83 -1.39 -1.20
CA LEU A 9 2.48 -0.14 -0.83
C LEU A 9 3.81 -0.49 -0.14
N SER A 10 4.86 0.23 -0.51
CA SER A 10 6.17 0.16 0.13
C SER A 10 6.68 1.57 0.39
N PHE A 11 7.36 1.76 1.51
CA PHE A 11 8.04 3.01 1.86
C PHE A 11 9.23 2.74 2.78
N SER A 12 10.03 3.79 3.04
CA SER A 12 11.28 3.66 3.78
C SER A 12 11.12 3.10 5.18
N LEU A 13 12.09 2.30 5.63
CA LEU A 13 12.22 1.86 7.02
C LEU A 13 12.48 3.01 8.00
N SER A 14 12.86 4.19 7.51
CA SER A 14 13.09 5.39 8.35
C SER A 14 11.78 6.09 8.77
N GLU A 15 10.67 5.75 8.11
CA GLU A 15 9.34 6.24 8.47
C GLU A 15 8.85 5.63 9.78
N ASN A 16 7.98 6.36 10.48
CA ASN A 16 7.24 5.76 11.59
C ASN A 16 6.01 5.02 11.02
N GLU A 17 6.10 3.70 10.92
CA GLU A 17 5.04 2.84 10.33
C GLU A 17 3.66 3.13 10.96
N GLN A 18 3.58 3.29 12.27
CA GLN A 18 2.31 3.52 12.97
C GLN A 18 1.68 4.88 12.58
N GLU A 19 2.48 5.95 12.53
CA GLU A 19 2.00 7.27 12.11
C GLU A 19 1.53 7.26 10.66
N ILE A 20 2.25 6.56 9.78
CA ILE A 20 1.86 6.44 8.37
C ILE A 20 0.56 5.63 8.23
N LEU A 21 0.40 4.53 8.99
CA LEU A 21 -0.85 3.76 8.99
C LEU A 21 -2.05 4.63 9.44
N GLU A 22 -1.89 5.41 10.50
CA GLU A 22 -2.93 6.34 10.98
C GLU A 22 -3.26 7.43 9.93
N GLU A 23 -2.28 7.89 9.15
CA GLU A 23 -2.56 8.76 8.00
C GLU A 23 -3.31 7.99 6.90
N LEU A 24 -2.87 6.78 6.53
CA LEU A 24 -3.47 5.98 5.48
C LEU A 24 -4.94 5.65 5.75
N GLU A 25 -5.33 5.36 6.99
CA GLU A 25 -6.72 5.11 7.42
C GLU A 25 -7.66 6.30 7.14
N LYS A 26 -7.13 7.52 6.99
CA LYS A 26 -7.91 8.71 6.63
C LYS A 26 -8.33 8.72 5.16
N PHE A 27 -7.74 7.87 4.33
CA PHE A 27 -8.22 7.68 2.97
C PHE A 27 -9.59 7.01 3.01
N SER A 28 -10.57 7.59 2.31
CA SER A 28 -11.86 6.94 2.12
C SER A 28 -12.09 6.72 0.63
N TYR A 29 -12.54 5.51 0.29
CA TYR A 29 -12.94 5.16 -1.07
C TYR A 29 -14.34 4.54 -1.04
N ASN A 30 -15.22 4.99 -1.92
CA ASN A 30 -16.60 4.50 -2.04
C ASN A 30 -17.40 4.45 -0.72
N GLN A 31 -17.22 5.43 0.17
CA GLN A 31 -17.85 5.50 1.50
C GLN A 31 -17.44 4.36 2.45
N ASN A 32 -16.40 3.59 2.11
CA ASN A 32 -15.79 2.61 3.00
C ASN A 32 -14.53 3.20 3.64
N GLU A 33 -14.20 2.67 4.81
CA GLU A 33 -12.91 2.87 5.45
C GLU A 33 -11.83 2.17 4.61
N PHE A 34 -10.67 2.82 4.48
CA PHE A 34 -9.51 2.20 3.88
C PHE A 34 -8.72 1.48 4.95
N GLU A 35 -8.54 0.17 4.77
CA GLU A 35 -7.71 -0.66 5.61
C GLU A 35 -6.63 -1.28 4.73
N ILE A 36 -5.37 -1.18 5.15
CA ILE A 36 -4.23 -1.85 4.54
C ILE A 36 -3.40 -2.47 5.65
N VAL A 37 -2.91 -3.69 5.44
CA VAL A 37 -2.26 -4.47 6.50
C VAL A 37 -0.78 -4.61 6.20
N SER A 38 0.05 -4.32 7.20
CA SER A 38 1.50 -4.54 7.18
C SER A 38 1.80 -6.02 7.06
N VAL A 39 2.85 -6.36 6.33
CA VAL A 39 3.28 -7.76 6.29
C VAL A 39 3.88 -8.29 7.56
N ASN A 40 4.17 -7.43 8.51
CA ASN A 40 4.62 -7.84 9.82
C ASN A 40 3.51 -7.72 10.89
N ASP A 41 2.24 -7.53 10.50
CA ASP A 41 1.11 -7.45 11.43
C ASP A 41 0.90 -8.79 12.17
N ASP A 42 0.86 -8.74 13.50
CA ASP A 42 0.70 -9.89 14.40
C ASP A 42 -0.64 -10.65 14.23
N LYS A 43 -1.64 -10.03 13.58
CA LYS A 43 -2.92 -10.67 13.25
C LYS A 43 -2.79 -11.65 12.09
N LEU A 44 -1.74 -11.53 11.27
CA LEU A 44 -1.52 -12.42 10.14
C LEU A 44 -0.99 -13.78 10.62
N PRO A 45 -1.24 -14.87 9.86
CA PRO A 45 -0.68 -16.17 10.19
C PRO A 45 0.86 -16.13 10.26
N ASN A 46 1.43 -16.93 11.15
CA ASN A 46 2.89 -17.11 11.20
C ASN A 46 3.43 -17.60 9.85
N ALA A 47 4.54 -17.01 9.41
CA ALA A 47 5.21 -17.32 8.13
C ALA A 47 4.30 -17.18 6.90
N TRP A 48 3.40 -16.20 6.90
CA TRP A 48 2.51 -15.96 5.76
C TRP A 48 3.26 -15.51 4.50
N TYR A 49 4.48 -14.96 4.65
CA TYR A 49 5.44 -14.76 3.58
C TYR A 49 6.63 -15.74 3.71
N GLY A 50 7.17 -16.14 2.55
CA GLY A 50 8.28 -17.10 2.46
C GLY A 50 9.66 -16.45 2.36
N GLY A 51 10.71 -17.26 2.48
CA GLY A 51 12.11 -16.81 2.41
C GLY A 51 12.99 -17.48 3.46
N THR A 52 14.23 -17.01 3.57
CA THR A 52 15.17 -17.45 4.63
C THR A 52 15.41 -16.38 5.70
N LYS A 53 14.81 -15.19 5.53
CA LYS A 53 14.98 -13.99 6.37
C LYS A 53 13.68 -13.19 6.42
N ASN A 54 13.59 -12.32 7.41
CA ASN A 54 12.53 -11.33 7.50
C ASN A 54 12.69 -10.27 6.41
N LEU A 55 11.58 -9.66 6.00
CA LEU A 55 11.62 -8.55 5.06
C LEU A 55 12.26 -7.33 5.74
N GLU A 56 13.28 -6.77 5.09
CA GLU A 56 13.92 -5.51 5.51
C GLU A 56 13.31 -4.34 4.71
N THR A 57 11.98 -4.27 4.67
CA THR A 57 11.23 -3.17 4.05
C THR A 57 9.83 -3.10 4.67
N ASN A 58 9.26 -1.90 4.75
CA ASN A 58 7.86 -1.74 5.09
C ASN A 58 7.05 -2.13 3.85
N LEU A 59 6.18 -3.13 3.99
CA LEU A 59 5.39 -3.66 2.89
C LEU A 59 3.96 -3.87 3.37
N PHE A 60 3.00 -3.35 2.62
CA PHE A 60 1.58 -3.43 2.95
C PHE A 60 0.84 -3.93 1.73
N ILE A 61 -0.11 -4.86 1.95
CA ILE A 61 -0.84 -5.49 0.84
C ILE A 61 -2.35 -5.41 1.06
N GLY A 62 -3.09 -5.25 -0.03
CA GLY A 62 -4.54 -5.18 0.00
C GLY A 62 -5.19 -5.55 -1.33
N ALA A 63 -6.45 -5.96 -1.27
CA ALA A 63 -7.29 -6.22 -2.43
C ALA A 63 -8.67 -5.59 -2.23
N TYR A 64 -9.08 -4.75 -3.17
CA TYR A 64 -10.21 -3.85 -2.99
C TYR A 64 -11.17 -3.92 -4.18
N ASN A 65 -12.47 -3.83 -3.90
CA ASN A 65 -13.48 -3.68 -4.94
C ASN A 65 -13.64 -2.22 -5.34
N HIS A 66 -13.67 -1.95 -6.64
CA HIS A 66 -13.91 -0.62 -7.21
C HIS A 66 -12.91 0.44 -6.70
N PHE A 67 -11.65 0.05 -6.49
CA PHE A 67 -10.61 0.91 -5.95
C PHE A 67 -10.22 2.05 -6.90
N GLU A 68 -10.19 3.27 -6.40
CA GLU A 68 -9.86 4.46 -7.18
C GLU A 68 -8.35 4.78 -7.07
N SER A 69 -7.54 4.00 -7.78
CA SER A 69 -6.06 4.05 -7.71
C SER A 69 -5.48 5.45 -7.83
N GLU A 70 -5.98 6.26 -8.77
CA GLU A 70 -5.48 7.63 -8.98
C GLU A 70 -5.80 8.55 -7.79
N LYS A 71 -6.98 8.41 -7.17
CA LYS A 71 -7.31 9.15 -5.95
C LYS A 71 -6.42 8.76 -4.78
N PHE A 72 -6.07 7.48 -4.68
CA PHE A 72 -5.15 6.99 -3.67
C PHE A 72 -3.74 7.56 -3.88
N ILE A 73 -3.23 7.54 -5.12
CA ILE A 73 -1.94 8.15 -5.46
C ILE A 73 -1.92 9.65 -5.11
N ASP A 74 -2.97 10.39 -5.47
CA ASP A 74 -3.11 11.81 -5.13
C ASP A 74 -3.24 12.05 -3.62
N PHE A 75 -3.78 11.09 -2.87
CA PHE A 75 -3.82 11.13 -1.42
C PHE A 75 -2.42 10.91 -0.83
N LEU A 76 -1.66 9.91 -1.30
CA LEU A 76 -0.30 9.65 -0.83
C LEU A 76 0.62 10.85 -1.04
N ARG A 77 0.43 11.62 -2.11
CA ARG A 77 1.16 12.88 -2.37
C ARG A 77 0.96 13.96 -1.30
N LYS A 78 -0.09 13.85 -0.48
CA LYS A 78 -0.43 14.80 0.58
C LYS A 78 0.10 14.38 1.95
N ILE A 79 0.50 13.12 2.11
CA ILE A 79 1.15 12.64 3.33
C ILE A 79 2.55 13.26 3.41
N SER A 80 2.96 13.63 4.63
CA SER A 80 4.30 14.14 4.90
C SER A 80 5.29 12.99 5.06
N TRP A 81 5.94 12.60 3.97
CA TRP A 81 7.00 11.57 3.98
C TRP A 81 8.36 12.17 4.33
N LYS A 82 9.16 11.44 5.09
CA LYS A 82 10.59 11.73 5.28
C LYS A 82 11.38 11.41 4.02
N GLU A 83 11.14 10.25 3.42
CA GLU A 83 11.85 9.75 2.25
C GLU A 83 10.90 9.56 1.06
N MET A 84 10.50 10.67 0.44
CA MET A 84 9.54 10.68 -0.69
C MET A 84 9.95 9.74 -1.84
N GLY A 85 11.26 9.53 -2.05
CA GLY A 85 11.78 8.71 -3.14
C GLY A 85 11.63 7.21 -2.96
N GLU A 86 11.35 6.77 -1.74
CA GLU A 86 11.15 5.36 -1.42
C GLU A 86 9.66 4.99 -1.37
N VAL A 87 8.76 5.95 -1.56
CA VAL A 87 7.31 5.70 -1.60
C VAL A 87 6.92 5.14 -2.96
N GLN A 88 6.50 3.88 -2.96
CA GLN A 88 6.13 3.16 -4.17
C GLN A 88 4.79 2.47 -3.99
N VAL A 89 3.93 2.56 -5.01
CA VAL A 89 2.70 1.76 -5.08
C VAL A 89 2.78 0.83 -6.27
N ILE A 90 2.44 -0.43 -6.07
CA ILE A 90 2.37 -1.44 -7.12
C ILE A 90 0.92 -1.89 -7.23
N ILE A 91 0.34 -1.77 -8.42
CA ILE A 91 -1.10 -1.99 -8.64
C ILE A 91 -1.31 -3.04 -9.72
N LYS A 92 -2.31 -3.89 -9.54
CA LYS A 92 -2.82 -4.77 -10.60
C LYS A 92 -4.34 -4.84 -10.56
N GLY A 93 -4.97 -4.28 -11.58
CA GLY A 93 -6.40 -4.44 -11.83
C GLY A 93 -6.77 -5.87 -12.23
N GLN A 94 -8.06 -6.20 -12.13
CA GLN A 94 -8.58 -7.53 -12.39
C GLN A 94 -8.25 -8.04 -13.81
N PHE A 95 -8.30 -7.16 -14.79
CA PHE A 95 -8.07 -7.49 -16.20
C PHE A 95 -6.66 -7.11 -16.69
N ASP A 96 -5.79 -6.63 -15.80
CA ASP A 96 -4.41 -6.31 -16.15
C ASP A 96 -3.58 -7.59 -16.21
N ASP A 97 -2.73 -7.72 -17.23
CA ASP A 97 -1.84 -8.88 -17.38
C ASP A 97 -0.73 -8.92 -16.32
N ARG A 98 -0.29 -7.75 -15.86
CA ARG A 98 0.86 -7.57 -14.96
C ARG A 98 0.63 -6.44 -13.97
N PHE A 99 1.40 -6.46 -12.89
CA PHE A 99 1.52 -5.31 -12.01
C PHE A 99 2.17 -4.12 -12.73
N ARG A 100 1.67 -2.93 -12.42
CA ARG A 100 2.31 -1.64 -12.74
C ARG A 100 2.93 -1.06 -11.48
N VAL A 101 4.07 -0.41 -11.63
CA VAL A 101 4.75 0.28 -10.54
C VAL A 101 4.51 1.78 -10.75
N GLU A 102 3.94 2.41 -9.73
CA GLU A 102 3.62 3.83 -9.70
C GLU A 102 4.60 4.55 -8.78
N ASN A 103 5.37 5.45 -9.38
CA ASN A 103 6.18 6.39 -8.63
C ASN A 103 5.27 7.55 -8.21
N ILE A 104 5.17 7.78 -6.90
CA ILE A 104 4.27 8.79 -6.35
C ILE A 104 4.83 10.20 -6.54
N PHE A 105 6.16 10.31 -6.42
CA PHE A 105 6.92 11.54 -6.56
C PHE A 105 7.93 11.42 -7.70
N SER A 106 8.05 12.46 -8.51
CA SER A 106 9.12 12.60 -9.50
C SER A 106 10.31 13.25 -8.80
N ILE A 107 11.36 12.48 -8.57
CA ILE A 107 12.60 12.94 -7.92
C ILE A 107 13.74 12.92 -8.93
#